data_AF-A0A8S3K908-F1
#
_entry.id   AF-A0A8S3K908-F1
#
_cell.length_a   1.000
_cell.length_b   1.000
_cell.length_c   1.000
_cell.angle_alpha   90.00
_cell.angle_beta   90.00
_cell.angle_gamma   90.00
#
_symmetry.space_group_name_H-M   'P 1'
#
loop_
_entity.id
_entity.type
_entity.pdbx_description
1 polymer ?
#
loop_
_entity_poly.entity_id
_entity_poly.type
_entity_poly.pdbx_seq_one_letter_code
_entity_poly.pdbx_strand_id
1 'polypeptide(L)'
;MYFDLGYVLLSDPLNSIELHLFTQAIPIPIEYVYQARDRTPADYPLKWSGYMVTVGEILHSQLPFVNPEDWHEMMSGTSRRDIIYATCKSLAYMYKQRLNRKQ
;
A
#
# COMPACT_ATOMS: atom_id res chain seq x y z
N MET A 1 8.84 7.15 -11.74
CA MET A 1 9.15 6.76 -10.35
C MET A 1 7.98 5.92 -9.85
N TYR A 2 8.24 4.74 -9.29
CA TYR A 2 7.18 3.82 -8.83
C TYR A 2 7.07 3.87 -7.31
N PHE A 3 5.85 3.68 -6.80
CA PHE A 3 5.56 3.75 -5.37
C PHE A 3 4.52 2.68 -5.01
N ASP A 4 4.63 2.17 -3.78
CA ASP A 4 3.55 1.46 -3.11
C ASP A 4 2.73 2.45 -2.29
N LEU A 5 1.39 2.32 -2.40
CA LEU A 5 0.40 3.17 -1.73
C LEU A 5 -0.76 2.28 -1.30
N GLY A 6 -1.09 2.32 -0.01
CA GLY A 6 -2.36 1.83 0.50
C GLY A 6 -3.44 2.90 0.40
N TYR A 7 -4.67 2.50 0.12
CA TYR A 7 -5.84 3.37 0.17
C TYR A 7 -6.75 2.92 1.31
N VAL A 8 -7.07 3.85 2.21
CA VAL A 8 -7.92 3.59 3.38
C VAL A 8 -9.17 4.46 3.29
N LEU A 9 -10.32 3.79 3.37
CA LEU A 9 -11.65 4.39 3.32
C LEU A 9 -12.33 4.21 4.68
N LEU A 10 -12.82 5.31 5.25
CA LEU A 10 -13.77 5.29 6.35
C LEU A 10 -15.11 5.82 5.82
N SER A 11 -16.14 4.97 5.88
CA SER A 11 -17.50 5.32 5.49
C SER A 11 -18.44 5.16 6.69
N ASP A 12 -19.15 6.24 7.02
CA ASP A 12 -20.26 6.26 7.97
C ASP A 12 -21.49 6.87 7.28
N PRO A 13 -22.35 6.03 6.69
CA PRO A 13 -23.56 6.50 6.00
C PRO A 13 -24.57 7.20 6.92
N LEU A 14 -24.67 6.79 8.20
CA LEU A 14 -25.63 7.36 9.16
C LEU A 14 -25.31 8.84 9.42
N ASN A 15 -24.02 9.15 9.52
CA ASN A 15 -23.55 10.53 9.63
C ASN A 15 -23.19 11.12 8.27
N SER A 16 -23.44 10.47 7.13
CA SER A 16 -23.04 10.92 5.79
C SER A 16 -21.58 11.41 5.73
N ILE A 17 -20.68 10.69 6.38
CA ILE A 17 -19.24 11.00 6.40
C ILE A 17 -18.50 9.94 5.57
N GLU A 18 -17.81 10.40 4.54
CA GLU A 18 -16.89 9.57 3.76
C GLU A 18 -15.50 10.21 3.74
N LEU A 19 -14.50 9.47 4.21
CA LEU A 19 -13.12 9.93 4.35
C LEU A 19 -12.18 8.98 3.64
N HIS A 20 -11.32 9.55 2.81
CA HIS A 20 -10.36 8.83 1.98
C HIS A 20 -8.96 9.32 2.31
N LEU A 21 -8.04 8.39 2.54
CA LEU A 21 -6.65 8.73 2.75
C LEU A 21 -5.75 7.66 2.16
N PHE A 22 -4.66 8.11 1.53
CA PHE A 22 -3.58 7.23 1.12
C PHE A 22 -2.58 7.09 2.26
N THR A 23 -1.93 5.94 2.36
CA THR A 23 -0.78 5.77 3.24
C THR A 23 0.39 6.62 2.78
N GLN A 24 1.42 6.72 3.63
CA GLN A 24 2.72 7.21 3.16
C GLN A 24 3.17 6.38 1.95
N ALA A 25 3.67 7.07 0.92
CA ALA A 25 4.23 6.44 -0.27
C ALA A 25 5.56 5.77 0.05
N ILE A 26 5.70 4.49 -0.31
CA ILE A 26 6.97 3.78 -0.21
C ILE A 26 7.61 3.71 -1.60
N PRO A 27 8.77 4.36 -1.83
CA PRO A 27 9.40 4.35 -3.14
C PRO A 27 9.86 2.94 -3.52
N ILE A 28 9.56 2.54 -4.75
CA ILE A 28 9.95 1.25 -5.31
C ILE A 28 11.05 1.47 -6.35
N PRO A 29 12.26 0.93 -6.12
CA PRO A 29 13.31 0.89 -7.12
C PRO A 29 12.82 0.29 -8.43
N ILE A 30 13.19 0.94 -9.54
CA ILE A 30 12.73 0.57 -10.88
C ILE A 30 13.13 -0.87 -11.26
N GLU A 31 14.22 -1.35 -10.69
CA GLU A 31 14.78 -2.69 -10.88
C GLU A 31 13.79 -3.78 -10.45
N TYR A 32 13.00 -3.54 -9.39
CA TYR A 32 11.97 -4.49 -8.97
C TYR A 32 10.78 -4.50 -9.93
N VAL A 33 10.47 -3.36 -10.55
CA VAL A 33 9.41 -3.26 -11.56
C VAL A 33 9.83 -3.97 -12.86
N TYR A 34 11.08 -3.82 -13.28
CA TYR A 34 11.61 -4.53 -14.44
C TYR A 34 11.68 -6.04 -14.20
N GLN A 35 12.09 -6.47 -13.02
CA GLN A 35 12.03 -7.90 -12.67
C GLN A 35 10.60 -8.43 -12.67
N ALA A 36 9.63 -7.66 -12.17
CA ALA A 36 8.22 -8.05 -12.22
C ALA A 36 7.73 -8.21 -13.66
N ARG A 37 8.10 -7.27 -14.53
CA ARG A 37 7.81 -7.32 -15.96
C ARG A 37 8.42 -8.55 -16.62
N ASP A 38 9.71 -8.79 -16.39
CA ASP A 38 10.47 -9.85 -17.07
C ASP A 38 10.04 -11.26 -16.60
N ARG A 39 9.54 -11.36 -15.35
CA ARG A 39 8.93 -12.59 -14.82
C ARG A 39 7.47 -12.77 -15.22
N THR A 40 6.83 -11.78 -15.85
CA THR A 40 5.43 -11.88 -16.30
C THR A 40 5.35 -12.46 -17.71
N PRO A 41 4.71 -13.63 -17.90
CA PRO A 41 4.53 -14.22 -19.22
C PRO A 41 3.84 -13.28 -20.21
N ALA A 42 4.16 -13.41 -21.49
CA ALA A 42 3.58 -12.57 -22.54
C ALA A 42 2.06 -12.76 -22.67
N ASP A 43 1.58 -13.96 -22.36
CA ASP A 43 0.18 -14.40 -22.39
C ASP A 43 -0.53 -14.23 -21.03
N TYR A 44 0.08 -13.55 -20.06
CA TYR A 44 -0.57 -13.27 -18.78
C TYR A 44 -1.88 -12.47 -18.97
N PRO A 45 -3.06 -13.03 -18.62
CA PRO A 45 -4.35 -12.43 -18.98
C PRO A 45 -4.59 -11.03 -18.40
N LEU A 46 -3.95 -10.71 -17.28
CA LEU A 46 -4.13 -9.45 -16.54
C LEU A 46 -2.96 -8.48 -16.75
N LYS A 47 -2.18 -8.65 -17.81
CA LYS A 47 -1.02 -7.79 -18.10
C LYS A 47 -1.37 -6.30 -18.23
N TRP A 48 -2.60 -5.98 -18.58
CA TRP A 48 -3.11 -4.60 -18.63
C TRP A 48 -3.26 -3.95 -17.24
N SER A 49 -3.45 -4.75 -16.19
CA SER A 49 -3.67 -4.27 -14.81
C SER A 49 -2.45 -4.45 -13.91
N GLY A 50 -1.43 -5.18 -14.33
CA GLY A 50 -0.21 -5.38 -13.53
C GLY A 50 0.64 -6.55 -14.00
N TYR A 51 1.59 -6.92 -13.14
CA TYR A 51 2.50 -8.04 -13.34
C TYR A 51 2.05 -9.26 -12.53
N MET A 52 2.52 -10.45 -12.91
CA MET A 52 2.16 -11.71 -12.25
C MET A 52 2.81 -11.86 -10.87
N VAL A 53 3.95 -11.23 -10.64
CA VAL A 53 4.71 -11.30 -9.38
C VAL A 53 4.71 -9.95 -8.68
N THR A 54 4.77 -9.99 -7.36
CA THR A 54 4.77 -8.84 -6.47
C THR A 54 6.19 -8.37 -6.12
N VAL A 55 6.31 -7.14 -5.61
CA VAL A 55 7.58 -6.60 -5.10
C VAL A 55 8.10 -7.44 -3.93
N GLY A 56 7.21 -7.89 -3.04
CA GLY A 56 7.56 -8.74 -1.90
C GLY A 56 8.17 -10.09 -2.32
N GLU A 57 7.58 -10.74 -3.33
CA GLU A 57 8.13 -12.00 -3.88
C GLU A 57 9.50 -11.79 -4.55
N ILE A 58 9.68 -10.67 -5.25
CA ILE A 58 10.96 -10.33 -5.86
C ILE A 58 12.02 -10.11 -4.77
N LEU A 59 11.71 -9.31 -3.75
CA LEU A 59 12.60 -9.07 -2.62
C LEU A 59 12.95 -10.36 -1.89
N HIS A 60 11.97 -11.20 -1.59
CA HIS A 60 12.19 -12.49 -0.94
C HIS A 60 13.10 -13.41 -1.76
N SER A 61 12.98 -13.40 -3.09
CA SER A 61 13.85 -14.20 -3.96
C SER A 61 15.33 -13.77 -3.91
N GLN A 62 15.61 -12.54 -3.50
CA GLN A 62 16.97 -12.00 -3.35
C GLN A 62 17.44 -12.04 -1.89
N LEU A 63 16.53 -11.86 -0.94
CA LEU A 63 16.75 -11.79 0.51
C LEU A 63 15.78 -12.77 1.20
N PRO A 64 16.11 -14.07 1.30
CA PRO A 64 15.18 -15.10 1.78
C PRO A 64 14.70 -14.92 3.23
N PHE A 65 15.39 -14.09 4.01
CA PHE A 65 14.99 -13.77 5.39
C PHE A 65 13.91 -12.67 5.47
N VAL A 66 13.60 -11.98 4.37
CA VAL A 66 12.54 -10.97 4.31
C VAL A 66 11.22 -11.68 4.00
N ASN A 67 10.21 -11.53 4.86
CA ASN A 67 8.88 -12.04 4.57
C ASN A 67 8.25 -11.23 3.40
N PRO A 68 7.71 -11.88 2.35
CA PRO A 68 7.03 -11.21 1.24
C PRO A 68 5.89 -10.26 1.65
N GLU A 69 5.32 -10.39 2.85
CA GLU A 69 4.26 -9.51 3.34
C GLU A 69 4.77 -8.31 4.17
N ASP A 70 6.00 -8.37 4.66
CA ASP A 70 6.59 -7.39 5.59
C ASP A 70 7.77 -6.61 4.97
N TRP A 71 7.90 -6.65 3.63
CA TRP A 71 8.99 -6.01 2.90
C TRP A 71 9.06 -4.48 3.06
N HIS A 72 7.95 -3.83 3.47
CA HIS A 72 7.90 -2.40 3.77
C HIS A 72 8.93 -1.98 4.82
N GLU A 73 9.17 -2.81 5.84
CA GLU A 73 10.12 -2.50 6.91
C GLU A 73 11.56 -2.50 6.39
N MET A 74 11.90 -3.46 5.53
CA MET A 74 13.20 -3.52 4.88
C MET A 74 13.46 -2.29 3.99
N MET A 75 12.43 -1.78 3.32
CA MET A 75 12.54 -0.66 2.38
C MET A 75 12.50 0.72 3.04
N SER A 76 11.76 0.87 4.14
CA SER A 76 11.44 2.18 4.73
C SER A 76 11.77 2.31 6.22
N GLY A 77 12.22 1.23 6.87
CA GLY A 77 12.40 1.15 8.32
C GLY A 77 11.09 1.20 9.12
N THR A 78 9.93 1.19 8.46
CA THR A 78 8.60 1.23 9.09
C THR A 78 7.80 0.02 8.65
N SER A 79 7.20 -0.70 9.60
CA SER A 79 6.36 -1.85 9.28
C SER A 79 5.12 -1.44 8.50
N ARG A 80 4.60 -2.34 7.66
CA ARG A 80 3.32 -2.14 6.97
C ARG A 80 2.19 -1.83 7.95
N ARG A 81 2.20 -2.48 9.12
CA ARG A 81 1.23 -2.28 10.20
C ARG A 81 1.27 -0.83 10.70
N ASP A 82 2.44 -0.28 10.96
CA ASP A 82 2.58 1.08 11.49
C ASP A 82 2.19 2.13 10.44
N ILE A 83 2.51 1.90 9.17
CA ILE A 83 2.07 2.74 8.04
C ILE A 83 0.54 2.82 7.98
N ILE A 84 -0.14 1.67 8.04
CA ILE A 84 -1.61 1.61 8.03
C ILE A 84 -2.17 2.24 9.30
N TYR A 85 -1.60 1.94 10.46
CA TYR A 85 -2.06 2.47 11.74
C TYR A 85 -1.98 4.00 11.80
N ALA A 86 -0.88 4.60 11.34
CA ALA A 86 -0.74 6.05 11.27
C ALA A 86 -1.80 6.68 10.37
N THR A 87 -2.08 6.06 9.22
CA THR A 87 -3.12 6.49 8.27
C THR A 87 -4.51 6.43 8.90
N CYS A 88 -4.84 5.32 9.57
CA CYS A 88 -6.09 5.16 10.30
C CYS A 88 -6.24 6.16 11.45
N LYS A 89 -5.16 6.48 12.16
CA LYS A 89 -5.16 7.48 13.24
C LYS A 89 -5.50 8.87 12.72
N SER A 90 -4.94 9.25 11.56
CA SER A 90 -5.28 10.48 10.86
C SER A 90 -6.75 10.49 10.42
N LEU A 91 -7.25 9.39 9.84
CA LEU A 91 -8.66 9.26 9.47
C LEU A 91 -9.60 9.39 10.67
N ALA A 92 -9.28 8.75 11.80
CA ALA A 92 -10.08 8.85 13.02
C ALA A 92 -10.14 10.29 13.55
N TYR A 93 -9.03 11.03 13.47
CA TYR A 93 -8.99 12.44 13.84
C TYR A 93 -9.88 13.29 12.91
N MET A 94 -9.77 13.09 11.59
CA MET A 94 -10.62 13.77 10.60
C MET A 94 -12.10 13.44 10.79
N TYR A 95 -12.42 12.19 11.12
CA TYR A 95 -13.77 11.74 11.43
C TYR A 95 -14.34 12.47 12.64
N LYS A 96 -13.59 12.52 13.76
CA LYS A 96 -14.00 13.25 14.96
C LYS A 96 -14.25 14.72 14.66
N GLN A 97 -13.40 15.37 13.86
CA GLN A 97 -13.62 16.76 13.45
C GLN A 97 -14.91 16.94 12.66
N ARG A 98 -15.24 16.03 11.73
CA ARG A 98 -16.48 16.11 10.95
C ARG A 98 -17.72 15.83 11.78
N LEU A 99 -17.64 14.86 12.69
CA LEU A 99 -18.74 14.53 13.59
C LEU A 99 -19.07 15.71 14.51
N ASN A 100 -18.05 16.36 15.08
CA ASN A 100 -18.25 17.53 15.95
C ASN A 100 -18.79 18.75 15.22
N ARG A 101 -18.54 18.92 13.91
CA ARG A 101 -19.12 20.01 13.11
C ARG A 101 -20.61 19.83 12.83
N LYS A 102 -21.15 18.63 13.03
CA LYS A 102 -22.59 18.33 12.87
C LYS A 102 -23.41 18.54 14.15
N GLN A 103 -22.76 18.61 15.31
CA GLN A 103 -23.38 18.87 16.61
C GLN A 103 -23.46 20.38 16.87
#